data_AF-A0A915B1J4-F1
#
_entry.id   AF-A0A915B1J4-F1
#
_cell.length_a   1.000
_cell.length_b   1.000
_cell.length_c   1.000
_cell.angle_alpha   90.00
_cell.angle_beta   90.00
_cell.angle_gamma   90.00
#
_symmetry.space_group_name_H-M   'P 1'
#
loop_
_entity.id
_entity.type
_entity.pdbx_description
1 polymer ?
#
loop_
_entity_poly.entity_id
_entity_poly.type
_entity_poly.pdbx_seq_one_letter_code
_entity_poly.pdbx_strand_id
1 'polypeptide(L)'
;MPQDATVKPCFEHLDEAYKSACDLIPALNGATVEAKASAFTMTADGYPLVGPTSWKQNYWLQAGYFDGVSSGGGVGKYLADWIVDGEPPSELFDTDANRFDRWADRKFFIEKSRETYSMFYNWSYTNRPGGRPTERVSGVYARLVKEGGVFSFRNGWEVAEAFAVEDEAQLPSMIREYEMVTNKCGIIDLSWKGKIEVRGPDAEVFLDRILTNAVPQLAAITSGLMLTRRGNILAPLKVFHHDQY
;
A
#
# COMPACT_ATOMS: atom_id res chain seq x y z
N MET A 1 -6.18 24.12 9.01
CA MET A 1 -7.20 23.67 9.98
C MET A 1 -8.11 24.84 10.29
N PRO A 2 -9.42 24.63 10.54
CA PRO A 2 -10.22 25.69 11.13
C PRO A 2 -9.53 26.12 12.44
N GLN A 3 -9.37 27.42 12.64
CA GLN A 3 -8.61 28.00 13.77
C GLN A 3 -9.19 27.63 15.14
N ASP A 4 -10.40 27.05 15.18
CA ASP A 4 -11.18 26.82 16.41
C ASP A 4 -11.31 25.34 16.81
N ALA A 5 -10.66 24.42 16.10
CA ALA A 5 -10.71 22.99 16.43
C ALA A 5 -9.80 22.67 17.64
N THR A 6 -10.35 22.79 18.85
CA THR A 6 -9.67 22.37 20.09
C THR A 6 -9.98 20.91 20.41
N VAL A 7 -8.95 20.07 20.53
CA VAL A 7 -9.09 18.70 21.02
C VAL A 7 -9.12 18.74 22.54
N LYS A 8 -10.27 18.43 23.14
CA LYS A 8 -10.42 18.34 24.59
C LYS A 8 -10.03 16.94 25.08
N PRO A 9 -9.24 16.81 26.16
CA PRO A 9 -9.01 15.52 26.79
C PRO A 9 -10.33 14.90 27.26
N CYS A 10 -10.48 13.58 27.06
CA CYS A 10 -11.60 12.80 27.57
C CYS A 10 -11.05 11.63 28.38
N PHE A 11 -11.09 11.75 29.70
CA PHE A 11 -10.49 10.74 30.58
C PHE A 11 -11.32 9.45 30.63
N GLU A 12 -12.64 9.54 30.47
CA GLU A 12 -13.53 8.38 30.43
C GLU A 12 -13.10 7.35 29.36
N HIS A 13 -12.52 7.80 28.25
CA HIS A 13 -11.99 6.91 27.20
C HIS A 13 -10.70 6.17 27.61
N LEU A 14 -10.05 6.58 28.70
CA LEU A 14 -8.78 6.03 29.18
C LEU A 14 -8.94 5.25 30.49
N ASP A 15 -10.14 5.21 31.08
CA ASP A 15 -10.36 4.59 32.38
C ASP A 15 -9.94 3.11 32.42
N GLU A 16 -10.23 2.36 31.35
CA GLU A 16 -9.79 0.96 31.24
C GLU A 16 -8.26 0.86 31.14
N ALA A 17 -7.64 1.69 30.30
CA ALA A 17 -6.19 1.73 30.15
C ALA A 17 -5.48 2.11 31.47
N TYR A 18 -6.05 3.04 32.24
CA TYR A 18 -5.54 3.43 33.54
C TYR A 18 -5.63 2.28 34.56
N LYS A 19 -6.77 1.57 34.61
CA LYS A 19 -6.92 0.38 35.46
C LYS A 19 -5.88 -0.68 35.12
N SER A 20 -5.73 -1.02 33.84
CA SER A 20 -4.70 -1.96 33.38
C SER A 20 -3.28 -1.51 33.72
N ALA A 21 -2.99 -0.21 33.63
CA ALA A 21 -1.69 0.34 34.01
C ALA A 21 -1.43 0.22 35.51
N CYS A 22 -2.44 0.46 36.36
CA CYS A 22 -2.35 0.29 37.82
C CYS A 22 -2.20 -1.18 38.23
N ASP A 23 -2.87 -2.11 37.54
CA ASP A 23 -2.71 -3.54 37.78
C ASP A 23 -1.28 -4.00 37.45
N LEU A 24 -0.70 -3.46 36.37
CA LEU A 24 0.68 -3.74 35.96
C LEU A 24 1.71 -3.07 36.88
N ILE A 25 1.44 -1.83 37.30
CA ILE A 25 2.34 -0.99 38.11
C ILE A 25 1.56 -0.44 39.32
N PRO A 26 1.48 -1.20 40.43
CA PRO A 26 0.65 -0.83 41.59
C PRO A 26 0.96 0.52 42.24
N ALA A 27 2.18 1.04 42.06
CA ALA A 27 2.59 2.34 42.55
C ALA A 27 1.84 3.53 41.90
N LEU A 28 1.14 3.30 40.78
CA LEU A 28 0.30 4.32 40.13
C LEU A 28 -1.04 4.54 40.86
N ASN A 29 -1.45 3.62 41.75
CA ASN A 29 -2.72 3.73 42.46
C ASN A 29 -2.79 5.00 43.31
N GLY A 30 -3.82 5.82 43.07
CA GLY A 30 -4.04 7.08 43.78
C GLY A 30 -3.15 8.24 43.32
N ALA A 31 -2.34 8.05 42.27
CA ALA A 31 -1.57 9.14 41.67
C ALA A 31 -2.50 10.20 41.06
N THR A 32 -2.09 11.47 41.12
CA THR A 32 -2.78 12.55 40.42
C THR A 32 -2.49 12.46 38.92
N VAL A 33 -3.53 12.39 38.10
CA VAL A 33 -3.41 12.28 36.64
C VAL A 33 -3.82 13.59 35.98
N GLU A 34 -2.98 14.10 35.08
CA GLU A 34 -3.30 15.25 34.22
C GLU A 34 -3.56 14.75 32.79
N ALA A 35 -4.79 14.93 32.31
CA ALA A 35 -5.17 14.49 30.97
C ALA A 35 -4.72 15.50 29.89
N LYS A 36 -4.02 15.02 28.86
CA LYS A 36 -3.61 15.82 27.69
C LYS A 36 -4.11 15.16 26.42
N ALA A 37 -4.49 15.97 25.44
CA ALA A 37 -4.88 15.51 24.13
C ALA A 37 -4.11 16.27 23.05
N SER A 38 -3.75 15.57 21.98
CA SER A 38 -3.10 16.17 20.82
C SER A 38 -3.66 15.57 19.54
N ALA A 39 -3.45 16.28 18.44
CA ALA A 39 -3.69 15.75 17.11
C ALA A 39 -2.35 15.40 16.47
N PHE A 40 -2.32 14.29 15.76
CA PHE A 40 -1.22 13.90 14.89
C PHE A 40 -1.78 13.39 13.57
N THR A 41 -0.93 13.33 12.55
CA THR A 41 -1.33 12.88 11.21
C THR A 41 -1.00 11.40 11.05
N MET A 42 -1.85 10.63 10.38
CA MET A 42 -1.48 9.29 9.94
C MET A 42 -2.05 9.04 8.54
N THR A 43 -1.43 8.12 7.83
CA THR A 43 -1.98 7.53 6.60
C THR A 43 -2.82 6.30 6.94
N ALA A 44 -3.58 5.82 5.96
CA ALA A 44 -4.44 4.65 6.10
C ALA A 44 -3.68 3.37 6.51
N ASP A 45 -2.43 3.22 6.06
CA ASP A 45 -1.57 2.06 6.34
C ASP A 45 -0.56 2.29 7.48
N GLY A 46 -0.47 3.52 8.02
CA GLY A 46 0.42 3.88 9.12
C GLY A 46 1.84 4.27 8.70
N TYR A 47 2.21 4.09 7.43
CA TYR A 47 3.53 4.51 6.91
C TYR A 47 3.49 5.97 6.44
N PRO A 48 4.57 6.75 6.58
CA PRO A 48 4.61 8.11 6.07
C PRO A 48 4.52 8.14 4.53
N LEU A 49 4.20 9.32 3.99
CA LEU A 49 4.31 9.64 2.57
C LEU A 49 5.65 10.32 2.35
N VAL A 50 6.54 9.67 1.61
CA VAL A 50 7.94 10.06 1.43
C VAL A 50 8.30 9.98 -0.06
N GLY A 51 8.94 11.02 -0.57
CA GLY A 51 9.48 11.04 -1.93
C GLY A 51 8.79 12.03 -2.86
N PRO A 52 9.12 11.98 -4.16
CA PRO A 52 8.63 12.94 -5.15
C PRO A 52 7.21 12.57 -5.57
N THR A 53 6.27 13.52 -5.52
CA THR A 53 4.89 13.29 -6.03
C THR A 53 4.69 13.82 -7.45
N SER A 54 5.54 14.75 -7.88
CA SER A 54 5.51 15.33 -9.22
C SER A 54 6.92 15.70 -9.66
N TRP A 55 7.51 14.85 -10.49
CA TRP A 55 8.83 15.09 -11.10
C TRP A 55 8.86 16.37 -11.93
N LYS A 56 7.75 16.72 -12.60
CA LYS A 56 7.65 17.95 -13.41
C LYS A 56 7.71 19.22 -12.57
N GLN A 57 7.27 19.15 -11.31
CA GLN A 57 7.19 20.31 -10.41
C GLN A 57 8.29 20.31 -9.35
N ASN A 58 9.19 19.32 -9.34
CA ASN A 58 10.16 19.10 -8.27
C ASN A 58 9.52 19.18 -6.87
N TYR A 59 8.31 18.62 -6.73
CA TYR A 59 7.58 18.63 -5.47
C TYR A 59 7.81 17.32 -4.71
N TRP A 60 8.27 17.46 -3.48
CA TRP A 60 8.63 16.37 -2.58
C TRP A 60 7.75 16.40 -1.33
N LEU A 61 7.42 15.22 -0.83
CA LEU A 61 6.59 15.05 0.36
C LEU A 61 7.36 14.27 1.44
N GLN A 62 7.18 14.69 2.68
CA GLN A 62 7.60 14.00 3.89
C GLN A 62 6.55 14.26 4.98
N ALA A 63 5.46 13.50 4.98
CA ALA A 63 4.28 13.78 5.82
C ALA A 63 3.52 12.51 6.24
N GLY A 64 2.50 12.66 7.09
CA GLY A 64 1.62 11.54 7.47
C GLY A 64 2.20 10.60 8.51
N TYR A 65 3.02 11.12 9.42
CA TYR A 65 3.73 10.33 10.42
C TYR A 65 2.88 9.93 11.62
N PHE A 66 2.67 8.63 11.76
CA PHE A 66 2.18 8.06 13.01
C PHE A 66 3.21 8.22 14.15
N ASP A 67 4.48 7.88 13.89
CA ASP A 67 5.59 8.02 14.84
C ASP A 67 6.76 8.83 14.22
N GLY A 68 6.56 10.14 14.15
CA GLY A 68 7.49 11.05 13.46
C GLY A 68 8.75 11.40 14.25
N VAL A 69 8.73 11.30 15.58
CA VAL A 69 9.88 11.65 16.42
C VAL A 69 10.97 10.61 16.28
N SER A 70 10.62 9.32 16.28
CA SER A 70 11.59 8.22 16.16
C SER A 70 12.16 8.09 14.73
N SER A 71 11.31 8.27 13.71
CA SER A 71 11.67 7.98 12.32
C SER A 71 12.08 9.21 11.50
N GLY A 72 11.71 10.42 11.94
CA GLY A 72 11.85 11.65 11.15
C GLY A 72 13.29 11.98 10.75
N GLY A 73 14.26 11.75 11.63
CA GLY A 73 15.68 11.99 11.34
C GLY A 73 16.22 11.07 10.24
N GLY A 74 15.90 9.77 10.32
CA GLY A 74 16.32 8.78 9.33
C GLY A 74 15.69 9.03 7.97
N VAL A 75 14.39 9.31 7.93
CA VAL A 75 13.68 9.64 6.68
C VAL A 75 14.15 10.98 6.11
N GLY A 76 14.49 11.95 6.96
CA GLY A 76 15.08 13.21 6.53
C GLY A 76 16.41 13.03 5.79
N LYS A 77 17.30 12.18 6.33
CA LYS A 77 18.53 11.79 5.62
C LYS A 77 18.24 11.05 4.32
N TYR A 78 17.34 10.06 4.35
CA TYR A 78 16.93 9.30 3.16
C TYR A 78 16.48 10.21 2.02
N LEU A 79 15.62 11.19 2.33
CA LEU A 79 15.09 12.14 1.35
C LEU A 79 16.16 13.10 0.85
N ALA A 80 17.05 13.59 1.74
CA ALA A 80 18.16 14.45 1.36
C ALA A 80 19.12 13.75 0.39
N ASP A 81 19.52 12.51 0.68
CA ASP A 81 20.36 11.71 -0.21
C ASP A 81 19.66 11.47 -1.57
N TRP A 82 18.36 11.19 -1.57
CA TRP A 82 17.60 11.02 -2.81
C TRP A 82 17.55 12.31 -3.65
N ILE A 83 17.32 13.47 -3.02
CA ILE A 83 17.29 14.76 -3.72
C ILE A 83 18.66 15.07 -4.35
N VAL A 84 19.76 14.78 -3.65
CA VAL A 84 21.13 15.06 -4.11
C VAL A 84 21.59 14.08 -5.19
N ASP A 85 21.40 12.77 -4.96
CA ASP A 85 21.91 11.72 -5.86
C ASP A 85 20.97 11.46 -7.06
N GLY A 86 19.70 11.88 -6.97
CA GLY A 86 18.68 11.67 -7.99
C GLY A 86 18.05 10.28 -8.00
N GLU A 87 18.40 9.42 -7.05
CA GLU A 87 17.80 8.10 -6.84
C GLU A 87 17.81 7.72 -5.35
N PRO A 88 16.87 6.89 -4.87
CA PRO A 88 16.78 6.60 -3.44
C PRO A 88 18.01 5.81 -2.96
N PRO A 89 18.52 6.06 -1.73
CA PRO A 89 19.68 5.36 -1.19
C PRO A 89 19.39 3.92 -0.75
N SER A 90 18.12 3.59 -0.50
CA SER A 90 17.65 2.26 -0.13
C SER A 90 16.20 2.07 -0.61
N GLU A 91 15.68 0.85 -0.52
CA GLU A 91 14.29 0.55 -0.87
C GLU A 91 13.36 0.91 0.32
N LEU A 92 12.33 1.72 0.07
CA LEU A 92 11.30 2.14 1.02
C LEU A 92 9.93 2.40 0.33
N PHE A 93 9.53 1.55 -0.62
CA PHE A 93 8.31 1.71 -1.42
C PHE A 93 7.03 1.71 -0.61
N ASP A 94 7.00 1.07 0.56
CA ASP A 94 5.87 1.16 1.50
C ASP A 94 5.62 2.60 1.98
N THR A 95 6.64 3.46 1.88
CA THR A 95 6.53 4.89 2.21
C THR A 95 6.34 5.77 0.98
N ASP A 96 6.32 5.23 -0.24
CA ASP A 96 6.21 6.01 -1.47
C ASP A 96 4.98 6.92 -1.42
N ALA A 97 5.19 8.21 -1.67
CA ALA A 97 4.16 9.22 -1.59
C ALA A 97 3.02 9.04 -2.62
N ASN A 98 3.24 8.25 -3.67
CA ASN A 98 2.30 7.98 -4.76
C ASN A 98 1.60 6.62 -4.65
N ARG A 99 1.80 5.88 -3.54
CA ARG A 99 1.18 4.55 -3.39
C ARG A 99 -0.35 4.57 -3.25
N PHE A 100 -0.91 5.71 -2.86
CA PHE A 100 -2.35 5.94 -2.88
C PHE A 100 -2.76 6.60 -4.20
N ASP A 101 -3.87 6.13 -4.75
CA ASP A 101 -4.46 6.64 -6.00
C ASP A 101 -5.92 7.02 -5.72
N ARG A 102 -6.69 7.39 -6.75
CA ARG A 102 -8.06 7.95 -6.63
C ARG A 102 -9.02 7.10 -5.78
N TRP A 103 -8.78 5.80 -5.72
CA TRP A 103 -9.55 4.85 -4.92
C TRP A 103 -9.48 5.08 -3.41
N ALA A 104 -8.43 5.74 -2.94
CA ALA A 104 -8.21 6.05 -1.52
C ALA A 104 -8.98 7.32 -1.15
N ASP A 105 -10.31 7.23 -1.18
CA ASP A 105 -11.18 8.35 -0.88
C ASP A 105 -11.18 8.71 0.62
N ARG A 106 -11.87 9.79 0.98
CA ARG A 106 -11.97 10.25 2.37
C ARG A 106 -12.54 9.17 3.29
N LYS A 107 -13.53 8.40 2.82
CA LYS A 107 -14.17 7.36 3.61
C LYS A 107 -13.18 6.24 3.92
N PHE A 108 -12.43 5.78 2.91
CA PHE A 108 -11.38 4.79 3.06
C PHE A 108 -10.34 5.25 4.07
N PHE A 109 -9.82 6.48 3.95
CA PHE A 109 -8.86 7.02 4.90
C PHE A 109 -9.39 7.04 6.33
N ILE A 110 -10.64 7.47 6.56
CA ILE A 110 -11.22 7.50 7.91
C ILE A 110 -11.33 6.09 8.50
N GLU A 111 -11.92 5.15 7.77
CA GLU A 111 -12.18 3.80 8.27
C GLU A 111 -10.89 3.00 8.44
N LYS A 112 -9.98 3.08 7.46
CA LYS A 112 -8.70 2.36 7.51
C LYS A 112 -7.75 2.91 8.56
N SER A 113 -7.69 4.23 8.73
CA SER A 113 -6.85 4.84 9.77
C SER A 113 -7.33 4.47 11.17
N ARG A 114 -8.66 4.38 11.38
CA ARG A 114 -9.25 3.89 12.63
C ARG A 114 -8.82 2.45 12.94
N GLU A 115 -8.92 1.58 11.94
CA GLU A 115 -8.50 0.17 12.06
C GLU A 115 -6.97 0.05 12.28
N THR A 116 -6.17 0.86 11.58
CA THR A 116 -4.72 0.86 11.75
C THR A 116 -4.31 1.35 13.14
N TYR A 117 -4.96 2.40 13.65
CA TYR A 117 -4.70 2.89 15.02
C TYR A 117 -5.11 1.87 16.08
N SER A 118 -6.28 1.22 15.94
CA SER A 118 -6.74 0.22 16.92
C SER A 118 -5.85 -1.02 16.97
N MET A 119 -5.15 -1.34 15.88
CA MET A 119 -4.28 -2.50 15.77
C MET A 119 -2.80 -2.22 16.06
N PHE A 120 -2.43 -0.99 16.47
CA PHE A 120 -1.02 -0.56 16.54
C PHE A 120 -0.13 -1.46 17.44
N TYR A 121 -0.65 -1.90 18.58
CA TYR A 121 0.06 -2.79 19.52
C TYR A 121 -0.39 -4.26 19.45
N ASN A 122 -1.14 -4.65 18.41
CA ASN A 122 -1.70 -5.99 18.31
C ASN A 122 -0.92 -6.85 17.30
N TRP A 123 -0.91 -8.17 17.52
CA TRP A 123 -0.46 -9.13 16.51
C TRP A 123 -1.48 -9.15 15.37
N SER A 124 -1.20 -8.37 14.33
CA SER A 124 -2.18 -8.09 13.29
C SER A 124 -1.97 -8.95 12.05
N TYR A 125 -3.07 -9.44 11.49
CA TYR A 125 -3.10 -9.97 10.13
C TYR A 125 -3.03 -8.82 9.11
N THR A 126 -2.34 -9.02 7.99
CA THR A 126 -2.11 -7.98 6.99
C THR A 126 -3.36 -7.68 6.14
N ASN A 127 -4.27 -8.65 5.98
CA ASN A 127 -5.45 -8.52 5.12
C ASN A 127 -6.70 -8.02 5.87
N ARG A 128 -6.67 -6.78 6.34
CA ARG A 128 -7.73 -6.24 7.21
C ARG A 128 -8.93 -5.66 6.43
N PRO A 129 -10.18 -5.73 6.96
CA PRO A 129 -11.40 -5.34 6.23
C PRO A 129 -11.69 -3.84 6.17
N GLY A 130 -11.06 -3.00 7.01
CA GLY A 130 -11.38 -1.57 7.11
C GLY A 130 -11.39 -0.88 5.74
N GLY A 131 -12.48 -0.16 5.46
CA GLY A 131 -12.66 0.60 4.22
C GLY A 131 -12.90 -0.21 2.94
N ARG A 132 -13.01 -1.55 3.01
CA ARG A 132 -13.18 -2.42 1.83
C ARG A 132 -14.65 -2.80 1.55
N PRO A 133 -15.01 -3.12 0.29
CA PRO A 133 -14.21 -2.89 -0.92
C PRO A 133 -14.18 -1.39 -1.27
N THR A 134 -13.18 -0.98 -2.06
CA THR A 134 -13.12 0.38 -2.62
C THR A 134 -13.90 0.46 -3.93
N GLU A 135 -13.94 1.64 -4.55
CA GLU A 135 -14.45 1.80 -5.93
C GLU A 135 -13.61 1.04 -6.99
N ARG A 136 -12.38 0.64 -6.64
CA ARG A 136 -11.43 0.00 -7.57
C ARG A 136 -11.58 -1.53 -7.54
N VAL A 137 -12.68 -2.03 -8.09
CA VAL A 137 -12.92 -3.47 -8.28
C VAL A 137 -12.95 -3.84 -9.76
N SER A 138 -12.65 -5.10 -10.08
CA SER A 138 -12.71 -5.56 -11.48
C SER A 138 -14.15 -5.71 -11.95
N GLY A 139 -14.37 -5.64 -13.27
CA GLY A 139 -15.71 -5.85 -13.85
C GLY A 139 -16.29 -7.24 -13.57
N VAL A 140 -15.45 -8.21 -13.17
CA VAL A 140 -15.86 -9.56 -12.79
C VAL A 140 -15.98 -9.76 -11.28
N TYR A 141 -15.69 -8.75 -10.46
CA TYR A 141 -15.67 -8.86 -9.00
C TYR A 141 -16.94 -9.48 -8.41
N ALA A 142 -18.13 -9.01 -8.82
CA ALA A 142 -19.39 -9.55 -8.34
C ALA A 142 -19.57 -11.06 -8.64
N ARG A 143 -19.03 -11.51 -9.78
CA ARG A 143 -19.02 -12.94 -10.13
C ARG A 143 -18.05 -13.70 -9.23
N LEU A 144 -16.86 -13.17 -9.01
CA LEU A 144 -15.85 -13.80 -8.14
C LEU A 144 -16.38 -13.95 -6.70
N VAL A 145 -17.07 -12.94 -6.16
CA VAL A 145 -17.72 -13.02 -4.85
C VAL A 145 -18.77 -14.13 -4.81
N LYS A 146 -19.62 -14.20 -5.83
CA LYS A 146 -20.67 -15.23 -5.93
C LYS A 146 -20.10 -16.65 -6.00
N GLU A 147 -18.93 -16.82 -6.61
CA GLU A 147 -18.25 -18.12 -6.72
C GLU A 147 -17.39 -18.46 -5.48
N GLY A 148 -17.51 -17.70 -4.39
CA GLY A 148 -16.80 -17.98 -3.13
C GLY A 148 -15.39 -17.40 -3.05
N GLY A 149 -15.07 -16.36 -3.81
CA GLY A 149 -13.75 -15.72 -3.79
C GLY A 149 -13.32 -15.26 -2.39
N VAL A 150 -12.09 -15.62 -2.00
CA VAL A 150 -11.40 -15.14 -0.80
C VAL A 150 -10.42 -14.06 -1.23
N PHE A 151 -10.65 -12.82 -0.79
CA PHE A 151 -9.98 -11.65 -1.36
C PHE A 151 -8.86 -11.08 -0.48
N SER A 152 -7.71 -10.80 -1.10
CA SER A 152 -6.70 -9.89 -0.58
C SER A 152 -6.89 -8.47 -1.10
N PHE A 153 -6.42 -7.50 -0.33
CA PHE A 153 -6.43 -6.10 -0.72
C PHE A 153 -5.07 -5.68 -1.30
N ARG A 154 -5.05 -5.17 -2.54
CA ARG A 154 -3.81 -4.70 -3.20
C ARG A 154 -4.04 -3.37 -3.93
N ASN A 155 -3.49 -2.27 -3.39
CA ASN A 155 -3.55 -0.93 -4.00
C ASN A 155 -4.98 -0.54 -4.48
N GLY A 156 -5.97 -0.72 -3.59
CA GLY A 156 -7.39 -0.47 -3.87
C GLY A 156 -8.15 -1.68 -4.39
N TRP A 157 -7.47 -2.63 -5.05
CA TRP A 157 -8.11 -3.79 -5.66
C TRP A 157 -8.45 -4.89 -4.66
N GLU A 158 -9.61 -5.50 -4.87
CA GLU A 158 -9.94 -6.81 -4.32
C GLU A 158 -9.42 -7.89 -5.27
N VAL A 159 -8.48 -8.71 -4.80
CA VAL A 159 -7.82 -9.77 -5.59
C VAL A 159 -8.20 -11.11 -5.00
N ALA A 160 -8.90 -11.95 -5.78
CA ALA A 160 -9.23 -13.30 -5.36
C ALA A 160 -7.94 -14.14 -5.27
N GLU A 161 -7.61 -14.62 -4.08
CA GLU A 161 -6.44 -15.48 -3.80
C GLU A 161 -6.80 -16.97 -3.83
N ALA A 162 -8.07 -17.29 -3.57
CA ALA A 162 -8.63 -18.63 -3.66
C ALA A 162 -10.17 -18.54 -3.80
N PHE A 163 -10.82 -19.67 -4.09
CA PHE A 163 -12.27 -19.85 -4.08
C PHE A 163 -12.65 -20.89 -3.03
N ALA A 164 -13.30 -20.42 -1.97
CA ALA A 164 -13.76 -21.25 -0.88
C ALA A 164 -14.83 -22.23 -1.35
N VAL A 165 -14.75 -23.45 -0.81
CA VAL A 165 -15.79 -24.46 -0.89
C VAL A 165 -16.36 -24.65 0.50
N GLU A 166 -17.68 -24.85 0.58
CA GLU A 166 -18.35 -25.13 1.84
C GLU A 166 -17.70 -26.33 2.53
N ASP A 167 -17.48 -26.21 3.84
CA ASP A 167 -16.81 -27.22 4.69
C ASP A 167 -15.35 -27.57 4.32
N GLU A 168 -14.67 -26.74 3.52
CA GLU A 168 -13.26 -26.95 3.15
C GLU A 168 -12.33 -25.88 3.76
N ALA A 169 -11.19 -26.31 4.31
CA ALA A 169 -10.14 -25.37 4.74
C ALA A 169 -9.43 -24.73 3.53
N GLN A 170 -8.77 -23.59 3.74
CA GLN A 170 -8.15 -22.82 2.64
C GLN A 170 -7.07 -23.60 1.87
N LEU A 171 -6.19 -24.34 2.57
CA LEU A 171 -5.09 -25.05 1.91
C LEU A 171 -5.59 -26.15 0.93
N PRO A 172 -6.52 -27.03 1.32
CA PRO A 172 -7.16 -27.95 0.37
C PRO A 172 -7.79 -27.25 -0.86
N SER A 173 -8.49 -26.12 -0.65
CA SER A 173 -9.05 -25.33 -1.76
C SER A 173 -7.96 -24.86 -2.74
N MET A 174 -6.83 -24.40 -2.22
CA MET A 174 -5.68 -23.99 -3.04
C MET A 174 -5.03 -25.17 -3.78
N ILE A 175 -4.95 -26.35 -3.17
CA ILE A 175 -4.43 -27.56 -3.82
C ILE A 175 -5.33 -27.95 -4.99
N ARG A 176 -6.65 -27.90 -4.81
CA ARG A 176 -7.63 -28.15 -5.87
C ARG A 176 -7.47 -27.18 -7.03
N GLU A 177 -7.30 -25.88 -6.75
CA GLU A 177 -7.04 -24.87 -7.79
C GLU A 177 -5.73 -25.13 -8.53
N TYR A 178 -4.66 -25.48 -7.79
CA TYR A 178 -3.38 -25.89 -8.39
C TYR A 178 -3.56 -27.09 -9.33
N GLU A 179 -4.27 -28.13 -8.90
CA GLU A 179 -4.54 -29.31 -9.75
C GLU A 179 -5.38 -28.95 -10.98
N MET A 180 -6.35 -28.04 -10.85
CA MET A 180 -7.17 -27.57 -11.97
C MET A 180 -6.36 -26.81 -13.02
N VAL A 181 -5.46 -25.92 -12.60
CA VAL A 181 -4.57 -25.18 -13.52
C VAL A 181 -3.54 -26.12 -14.15
N THR A 182 -3.00 -27.07 -13.37
CA THR A 182 -1.95 -27.99 -13.83
C THR A 182 -2.48 -29.03 -14.81
N ASN A 183 -3.65 -29.61 -14.53
CA ASN A 183 -4.17 -30.76 -15.27
C ASN A 183 -5.31 -30.42 -16.23
N LYS A 184 -5.86 -29.19 -16.17
CA LYS A 184 -7.01 -28.78 -16.99
C LYS A 184 -6.82 -27.34 -17.49
N CYS A 185 -7.64 -26.41 -17.02
CA CYS A 185 -7.65 -25.01 -17.40
C CYS A 185 -8.22 -24.21 -16.23
N GLY A 186 -7.54 -23.12 -15.88
CA GLY A 186 -8.01 -22.16 -14.88
C GLY A 186 -8.06 -20.75 -15.46
N ILE A 187 -8.93 -19.93 -14.88
CA ILE A 187 -9.07 -18.53 -15.22
C ILE A 187 -8.69 -17.73 -13.98
N ILE A 188 -7.83 -16.72 -14.16
CA ILE A 188 -7.38 -15.83 -13.09
C ILE A 188 -7.62 -14.38 -13.49
N ASP A 189 -8.11 -13.57 -12.55
CA ASP A 189 -8.28 -12.13 -12.75
C ASP A 189 -6.95 -11.39 -12.47
N LEU A 190 -6.40 -10.77 -13.52
CA LEU A 190 -5.18 -9.96 -13.46
C LEU A 190 -5.46 -8.45 -13.70
N SER A 191 -6.71 -8.03 -13.53
CA SER A 191 -7.13 -6.63 -13.70
C SER A 191 -6.35 -5.66 -12.80
N TRP A 192 -5.91 -6.12 -11.63
CA TRP A 192 -5.16 -5.34 -10.64
C TRP A 192 -3.71 -4.99 -11.04
N LYS A 193 -3.13 -5.70 -12.03
CA LYS A 193 -1.76 -5.42 -12.49
C LYS A 193 -1.67 -4.01 -13.08
N GLY A 194 -0.61 -3.28 -12.76
CA GLY A 194 -0.32 -1.99 -13.37
C GLY A 194 -0.16 -2.12 -14.89
N LYS A 195 -0.80 -1.22 -15.64
CA LYS A 195 -0.81 -1.19 -17.10
C LYS A 195 -0.47 0.23 -17.53
N ILE A 196 0.59 0.37 -18.32
CA ILE A 196 1.06 1.66 -18.83
C ILE A 196 1.18 1.50 -20.34
N GLU A 197 0.62 2.47 -21.07
CA GLU A 197 0.74 2.56 -22.51
C GLU A 197 1.74 3.67 -22.86
N VAL A 198 2.72 3.36 -23.71
CA VAL A 198 3.75 4.29 -24.19
C VAL A 198 3.59 4.41 -25.69
N ARG A 199 3.35 5.62 -26.18
CA ARG A 199 3.09 5.93 -27.60
C ARG A 199 3.89 7.13 -28.08
N GLY A 200 4.01 7.25 -29.39
CA GLY A 200 4.66 8.37 -30.07
C GLY A 200 6.01 8.01 -30.68
N PRO A 201 6.59 8.95 -31.45
CA PRO A 201 7.73 8.68 -32.33
C PRO A 201 9.00 8.23 -31.59
N ASP A 202 9.14 8.61 -30.31
CA ASP A 202 10.31 8.28 -29.48
C ASP A 202 10.04 7.12 -28.50
N ALA A 203 8.92 6.40 -28.62
CA ALA A 203 8.54 5.34 -27.67
C ALA A 203 9.60 4.23 -27.59
N GLU A 204 10.10 3.76 -28.74
CA GLU A 204 11.15 2.75 -28.80
C GLU A 204 12.46 3.26 -28.18
N VAL A 205 12.88 4.47 -28.53
CA VAL A 205 14.08 5.11 -27.97
C VAL A 205 13.98 5.29 -26.46
N PHE A 206 12.79 5.64 -25.97
CA PHE A 206 12.53 5.75 -24.54
C PHE A 206 12.62 4.39 -23.84
N LEU A 207 11.94 3.37 -24.37
CA LEU A 207 11.94 2.03 -23.81
C LEU A 207 13.33 1.40 -23.79
N ASP A 208 14.10 1.56 -24.86
CA ASP A 208 15.48 1.09 -24.97
C ASP A 208 16.41 1.72 -23.91
N ARG A 209 16.12 2.96 -23.49
CA ARG A 209 16.88 3.64 -22.43
C ARG A 209 16.53 3.17 -21.01
N ILE A 210 15.30 2.70 -20.78
CA ILE A 210 14.84 2.36 -19.43
C ILE A 210 14.85 0.86 -19.15
N LEU A 211 14.89 0.01 -20.18
CA LEU A 211 14.90 -1.44 -20.05
C LEU A 211 16.32 -1.99 -20.20
N THR A 212 16.61 -3.07 -19.48
CA THR A 212 17.86 -3.83 -19.65
C THR A 212 17.88 -4.73 -20.88
N ASN A 213 16.70 -5.03 -21.44
CA ASN A 213 16.54 -5.94 -22.58
C ASN A 213 16.06 -5.16 -23.81
N ALA A 214 16.38 -5.67 -24.99
CA ALA A 214 15.93 -5.09 -26.25
C ALA A 214 14.41 -4.95 -26.31
N VAL A 215 13.95 -3.85 -26.91
CA VAL A 215 12.52 -3.61 -27.17
C VAL A 215 11.99 -4.71 -28.09
N PRO A 216 10.84 -5.34 -27.77
CA PRO A 216 10.32 -6.44 -28.57
C PRO A 216 9.82 -5.94 -29.92
N GLN A 217 9.90 -6.81 -30.93
CA GLN A 217 9.28 -6.58 -32.24
C GLN A 217 7.75 -6.48 -32.10
N LEU A 218 7.09 -5.90 -33.11
CA LEU A 218 5.63 -5.80 -33.16
C LEU A 218 4.97 -7.17 -32.92
N ALA A 219 3.91 -7.17 -32.11
CA ALA A 219 3.18 -8.35 -31.65
C ALA A 219 3.99 -9.36 -30.82
N ALA A 220 5.17 -8.97 -30.30
CA ALA A 220 5.96 -9.77 -29.38
C ALA A 220 5.95 -9.19 -27.96
N ILE A 221 6.23 -10.07 -26.99
CA ILE A 221 6.37 -9.73 -25.58
C ILE A 221 7.77 -10.07 -25.08
N THR A 222 8.34 -9.18 -24.26
CA THR A 222 9.59 -9.44 -23.55
C THR A 222 9.44 -9.11 -22.07
N SER A 223 10.33 -9.64 -21.24
CA SER A 223 10.48 -9.22 -19.84
C SER A 223 11.81 -8.51 -19.71
N GLY A 224 11.87 -7.41 -18.96
CA GLY A 224 13.09 -6.66 -18.71
C GLY A 224 13.08 -6.05 -17.31
N LEU A 225 14.22 -5.54 -16.88
CA LEU A 225 14.33 -4.79 -15.65
C LEU A 225 14.46 -3.30 -15.97
N MET A 226 13.91 -2.48 -15.09
CA MET A 226 14.28 -1.07 -14.98
C MET A 226 15.30 -0.93 -13.86
N LEU A 227 16.42 -0.29 -14.15
CA LEU A 227 17.49 -0.08 -13.18
C LEU A 227 17.60 1.38 -12.77
N THR A 228 18.09 1.63 -11.56
CA THR A 228 18.58 2.94 -11.17
C THR A 228 19.92 3.23 -11.86
N ARG A 229 20.42 4.47 -11.78
CA ARG A 229 21.73 4.85 -12.34
C ARG A 229 22.88 4.10 -11.68
N ARG A 230 22.72 3.69 -10.41
CA ARG A 230 23.68 2.83 -9.69
C ARG A 230 23.51 1.33 -9.99
N GLY A 231 22.57 0.94 -10.85
CA GLY A 231 22.34 -0.45 -11.23
C GLY A 231 21.45 -1.25 -10.27
N ASN A 232 20.77 -0.59 -9.33
CA ASN A 232 19.81 -1.26 -8.47
C ASN A 232 18.54 -1.59 -9.24
N ILE A 233 17.87 -2.70 -8.90
CA ILE A 233 16.62 -3.09 -9.55
C ILE A 233 15.48 -2.19 -9.03
N LEU A 234 14.90 -1.39 -9.92
CA LEU A 234 13.76 -0.54 -9.61
C LEU A 234 12.44 -1.28 -9.82
N ALA A 235 12.28 -1.94 -10.97
CA ALA A 235 11.06 -2.70 -11.26
C ALA A 235 11.29 -3.76 -12.35
N PRO A 236 10.70 -4.96 -12.21
CA PRO A 236 10.53 -5.86 -13.35
C PRO A 236 9.34 -5.42 -14.21
N LEU A 237 9.52 -5.43 -15.53
CA LEU A 237 8.49 -5.06 -16.49
C LEU A 237 8.29 -6.16 -17.53
N LYS A 238 7.03 -6.33 -17.97
CA LYS A 238 6.70 -7.04 -19.20
C LYS A 238 6.22 -6.03 -20.22
N VAL A 239 6.82 -6.05 -21.40
CA VAL A 239 6.54 -5.11 -22.47
C VAL A 239 5.97 -5.88 -23.65
N PHE A 240 4.77 -5.50 -24.08
CA PHE A 240 4.12 -6.02 -25.27
C PHE A 240 4.01 -4.90 -26.30
N HIS A 241 4.62 -5.10 -27.46
CA HIS A 241 4.56 -4.14 -28.56
C HIS A 241 3.28 -4.39 -29.35
N HIS A 242 2.22 -3.62 -29.07
CA HIS A 242 0.88 -3.92 -29.57
C HIS A 242 0.48 -3.20 -30.86
N ASP A 243 1.06 -2.03 -31.16
CA ASP A 243 0.80 -1.26 -32.38
C ASP A 243 2.03 -0.42 -32.79
N GLN A 244 1.95 0.29 -33.93
CA GLN A 244 3.04 1.12 -34.49
C GLN A 244 2.83 2.63 -34.29
N TYR A 245 1.99 3.06 -33.34
CA TYR A 245 1.52 4.47 -33.23
C TYR A 245 2.13 5.25 -32.06
#